data_AF-A0A367JAE4-F1
#
_entry.id   AF-A0A367JAE4-F1
#
_cell.length_a   1.000
_cell.length_b   1.000
_cell.length_c   1.000
_cell.angle_alpha   90.00
_cell.angle_beta   90.00
_cell.angle_gamma   90.00
#
_symmetry.space_group_name_H-M   'P 1'
#
loop_
_entity.id
_entity.type
_entity.pdbx_description
1 polymer ?
#
loop_
_entity_poly.entity_id
_entity_poly.type
_entity_poly.pdbx_seq_one_letter_code
_entity_poly.pdbx_strand_id
1 'polypeptide(L)'
;MTGHGRTSSVEIEEELAQIRRYEDFTTTDWVKDAIIERYRQAAVKSSISSDTTWRAWWHQTFETAESWVVIFLVGAAIGLMSALITIVTDWLSDIKIGYCSTAWWLNQKFCCWQMEEPDGGCANWTDWSEFVNLGPDVYIVKWLFYIIWATTFATLCAYLVKTLAPYAAGSGISEIKCIIAGFVMKGFLGGWTLVMKSVGLVTKYYNIY
;
A
#
# COMPACT_ATOMS: atom_id res chain seq x y z
N MET A 1 21.94 28.03 33.38
CA MET A 1 22.34 28.59 32.08
C MET A 1 22.49 27.45 31.08
N THR A 2 21.41 27.01 30.43
CA THR A 2 21.42 25.97 29.38
C THR A 2 20.16 26.13 28.55
N GLY A 3 20.21 26.95 27.50
CA GLY A 3 19.03 27.22 26.67
C GLY A 3 19.29 27.72 25.25
N HIS A 4 20.54 27.98 24.86
CA HIS A 4 20.84 28.61 23.57
C HIS A 4 21.35 27.64 22.48
N GLY A 5 21.66 26.37 22.82
CA GLY A 5 22.18 25.39 21.86
C GLY A 5 21.13 24.56 21.12
N ARG A 6 19.90 24.45 21.65
CA ARG A 6 18.86 23.55 21.10
C ARG A 6 18.03 24.16 19.97
N THR A 7 18.01 25.49 19.87
CA THR A 7 17.26 26.21 18.83
C THR A 7 18.00 26.16 17.50
N SER A 8 19.33 26.33 17.53
CA SER A 8 20.17 26.30 16.31
C SER A 8 20.22 24.92 15.64
N SER A 9 20.22 23.82 16.40
CA SER A 9 20.24 22.48 15.82
C SER A 9 18.93 22.13 15.09
N VAL A 10 17.79 22.54 15.65
CA VAL A 10 16.47 22.31 15.03
C VAL A 10 16.31 23.16 13.77
N GLU A 11 16.77 24.40 13.80
CA GLU A 11 16.72 25.32 12.66
C GLU A 11 17.63 24.84 11.51
N ILE A 12 18.84 24.36 11.82
CA ILE A 12 19.75 23.75 10.85
C ILE A 12 19.15 22.44 10.28
N GLU A 13 18.50 21.61 11.10
CA GLU A 13 17.80 20.42 10.62
C GLU A 13 16.63 20.76 9.69
N GLU A 14 15.87 21.83 9.97
CA GLU A 14 14.78 22.30 9.11
C GLU A 14 15.30 22.85 7.77
N GLU A 15 16.36 23.66 7.78
CA GLU A 15 16.96 24.18 6.54
C GLU A 15 17.58 23.06 5.69
N LEU A 16 18.28 22.10 6.30
CA LEU A 16 18.82 20.93 5.61
C LEU A 16 17.71 20.04 5.05
N ALA A 17 16.60 19.88 5.77
CA ALA A 17 15.43 19.17 5.28
C ALA A 17 14.77 19.89 4.09
N GLN A 18 14.78 21.23 4.09
CA GLN A 18 14.24 22.04 3.01
C GLN A 18 15.12 21.96 1.76
N ILE A 19 16.45 22.02 1.90
CA ILE A 19 17.39 21.90 0.77
C ILE A 19 17.33 20.49 0.16
N ARG A 20 17.32 19.44 0.99
CA ARG A 20 17.19 18.04 0.52
C ARG A 20 15.87 17.79 -0.23
N ARG A 21 14.79 18.46 0.18
CA ARG A 21 13.50 18.43 -0.54
C ARG A 21 13.63 19.02 -1.94
N TYR A 22 14.40 20.11 -2.12
CA TYR A 22 14.60 20.73 -3.44
C TYR A 22 15.48 19.88 -4.38
N GLU A 23 16.44 19.12 -3.84
CA GLU A 23 17.35 18.27 -4.61
C GLU A 23 16.71 16.94 -5.10
N ASP A 24 15.56 16.57 -4.52
CA ASP A 24 14.79 15.38 -4.89
C ASP A 24 13.99 15.54 -6.20
N PHE A 25 13.92 16.76 -6.77
CA PHE A 25 13.16 17.03 -7.99
C PHE A 25 14.02 16.94 -9.24
N THR A 26 13.79 15.91 -10.04
CA THR A 26 14.25 15.85 -11.43
C THR A 26 13.04 16.03 -12.35
N THR A 27 13.19 16.86 -13.39
CA THR A 27 12.11 17.13 -14.33
C THR A 27 12.22 16.24 -15.55
N THR A 28 11.15 15.46 -15.83
CA THR A 28 11.00 14.68 -17.05
C THR A 28 10.31 15.52 -18.11
N ASP A 29 10.92 15.64 -19.29
CA ASP A 29 10.34 16.33 -20.44
C ASP A 29 9.76 15.32 -21.43
N TRP A 30 8.46 15.05 -21.26
CA TRP A 30 7.70 14.12 -22.12
C TRP A 30 7.66 14.57 -23.58
N VAL A 31 7.72 15.87 -23.85
CA VAL A 31 7.65 16.42 -25.21
C VAL A 31 8.95 16.09 -25.94
N LYS A 32 10.09 16.35 -25.28
CA LYS A 32 11.40 16.00 -25.83
C LYS A 32 11.54 14.50 -26.07
N ASP A 33 11.16 13.66 -25.11
CA ASP A 33 11.24 12.20 -25.25
C ASP A 33 10.32 11.68 -26.36
N ALA A 34 9.09 12.21 -26.48
CA ALA A 34 8.17 11.85 -27.56
C ALA A 34 8.70 12.24 -28.95
N ILE A 35 9.40 13.38 -29.06
CA ILE A 35 10.04 13.82 -30.31
C ILE A 35 11.19 12.87 -30.67
N ILE A 36 12.07 12.54 -29.72
CA ILE A 36 13.20 11.63 -29.92
C ILE A 36 12.72 10.25 -30.37
N GLU A 37 11.68 9.71 -29.74
CA GLU A 37 11.13 8.40 -30.09
C GLU A 37 10.51 8.39 -31.49
N ARG A 38 9.82 9.47 -31.90
CA ARG A 38 9.29 9.60 -33.27
C ARG A 38 10.40 9.59 -34.33
N TYR A 39 11.53 10.26 -34.07
CA TYR A 39 12.67 10.21 -34.97
C TYR A 39 13.29 8.80 -35.05
N ARG A 40 13.41 8.10 -33.92
CA ARG A 40 13.87 6.71 -33.87
C ARG A 40 12.98 5.79 -34.70
N GLN A 41 11.66 5.89 -34.51
CA GLN A 41 10.69 5.09 -35.26
C GLN A 41 10.69 5.39 -36.77
N ALA A 42 10.82 6.66 -37.15
CA ALA A 42 10.92 7.05 -38.56
C ALA A 42 12.18 6.47 -39.25
N ALA A 43 13.32 6.46 -38.54
CA ALA A 43 14.57 5.89 -39.04
C ALA A 43 14.53 4.35 -39.15
N VAL A 44 13.88 3.68 -38.21
CA VAL A 44 13.71 2.22 -38.25
C VAL A 44 12.75 1.80 -39.37
N LYS A 45 11.62 2.50 -39.50
CA LYS A 45 10.57 2.19 -40.49
C LYS A 45 11.05 2.38 -41.94
N SER A 46 11.95 3.32 -42.20
CA SER A 46 12.56 3.48 -43.52
C SER A 46 13.54 2.36 -43.88
N SER A 47 14.15 1.69 -42.90
CA SER A 47 15.04 0.54 -43.14
C SER A 47 14.30 -0.80 -43.31
N ILE A 48 13.14 -0.96 -42.66
CA ILE A 48 12.38 -2.23 -42.65
C ILE A 48 11.46 -2.39 -43.87
N SER A 49 11.16 -1.30 -44.61
CA SER A 49 10.22 -1.36 -45.74
C SER A 49 10.67 -2.24 -46.92
N SER A 50 11.90 -2.76 -46.93
CA SER A 50 12.40 -3.66 -47.98
C SER A 50 12.30 -5.16 -47.65
N ASP A 51 12.04 -5.55 -46.39
CA ASP A 51 12.09 -6.96 -45.97
C ASP A 51 10.70 -7.52 -45.61
N THR A 52 10.08 -8.22 -46.57
CA THR A 52 8.77 -8.91 -46.42
C THR A 52 8.90 -10.32 -45.83
N THR A 53 9.81 -10.50 -44.86
CA THR A 53 10.07 -11.81 -44.26
C THR A 53 9.13 -12.07 -43.09
N TRP A 54 8.60 -13.30 -42.94
CA TRP A 54 7.78 -13.73 -41.78
C TRP A 54 8.45 -13.44 -40.41
N ARG A 55 9.80 -13.42 -40.37
CA ARG A 55 10.58 -13.00 -39.19
C ARG A 55 10.39 -11.52 -38.84
N ALA A 56 10.29 -10.63 -39.82
CA ALA A 56 10.06 -9.21 -39.61
C ALA A 56 8.64 -8.97 -39.03
N TRP A 57 7.65 -9.72 -39.50
CA TRP A 57 6.29 -9.69 -38.95
C TRP A 57 6.23 -10.14 -37.48
N TRP A 58 6.96 -11.20 -37.12
CA TRP A 58 7.04 -11.68 -35.74
C TRP A 58 7.74 -10.67 -34.80
N HIS A 59 8.86 -10.09 -35.22
CA HIS A 59 9.55 -9.05 -34.45
C HIS A 59 8.66 -7.83 -34.20
N GLN A 60 7.95 -7.37 -35.23
CA GLN A 60 7.04 -6.23 -35.12
C GLN A 60 5.85 -6.50 -34.17
N THR A 61 5.39 -7.75 -34.12
CA THR A 61 4.33 -8.18 -33.19
C THR A 61 4.84 -8.21 -31.75
N PHE A 62 6.06 -8.69 -31.50
CA PHE A 62 6.68 -8.70 -30.17
C PHE A 62 6.92 -7.29 -29.62
N GLU A 63 7.42 -6.35 -30.43
CA GLU A 63 7.63 -4.95 -30.00
C GLU A 63 6.31 -4.27 -29.61
N THR A 64 5.23 -4.60 -30.32
CA THR A 64 3.90 -4.06 -30.00
C THR A 64 3.32 -4.72 -28.74
N ALA A 65 3.58 -6.01 -28.52
CA ALA A 65 3.06 -6.78 -27.38
C ALA A 65 3.76 -6.46 -26.05
N GLU A 66 4.99 -5.93 -26.07
CA GLU A 66 5.78 -5.60 -24.87
C GLU A 66 4.99 -4.73 -23.88
N SER A 67 4.36 -3.66 -24.36
CA SER A 67 3.57 -2.76 -23.52
C SER A 67 2.35 -3.45 -22.89
N TRP A 68 1.70 -4.36 -23.62
CA TRP A 68 0.53 -5.10 -23.13
C TRP A 68 0.90 -6.10 -22.03
N VAL A 69 2.06 -6.75 -22.15
CA VAL A 69 2.58 -7.65 -21.12
C VAL A 69 2.85 -6.88 -19.83
N VAL A 70 3.46 -5.70 -19.90
CA VAL A 70 3.69 -4.85 -18.72
C VAL A 70 2.37 -4.47 -18.04
N ILE A 71 1.36 -4.04 -18.81
CA ILE A 71 0.02 -3.69 -18.28
C ILE A 71 -0.61 -4.89 -17.56
N PHE A 72 -0.54 -6.08 -18.15
CA PHE A 72 -1.07 -7.30 -17.55
C PHE A 72 -0.37 -7.64 -16.23
N LEU A 73 0.97 -7.57 -16.20
CA LEU A 73 1.76 -7.86 -14.99
C LEU A 73 1.47 -6.87 -13.87
N VAL A 74 1.35 -5.58 -14.18
CA VAL A 74 0.97 -4.55 -13.21
C VAL A 74 -0.44 -4.80 -12.69
N GLY A 75 -1.40 -5.12 -13.56
CA GLY A 75 -2.76 -5.46 -13.16
C GLY A 75 -2.83 -6.69 -12.24
N ALA A 76 -2.09 -7.75 -12.57
CA ALA A 76 -1.99 -8.95 -11.76
C ALA A 76 -1.37 -8.67 -10.38
N ALA A 77 -0.31 -7.85 -10.33
CA ALA A 77 0.33 -7.44 -9.08
C ALA A 77 -0.61 -6.62 -8.20
N ILE A 78 -1.35 -5.66 -8.76
CA ILE A 78 -2.35 -4.87 -8.02
C ILE A 78 -3.46 -5.78 -7.50
N GLY A 79 -3.96 -6.71 -8.32
CA GLY A 79 -4.98 -7.68 -7.90
C GLY A 79 -4.52 -8.57 -6.75
N LEU A 80 -3.29 -9.10 -6.83
CA LEU A 80 -2.70 -9.90 -5.75
C LEU A 80 -2.53 -9.09 -4.46
N MET A 81 -2.03 -7.86 -4.55
CA MET A 81 -1.88 -6.99 -3.40
C MET A 81 -3.25 -6.70 -2.76
N SER A 82 -4.25 -6.37 -3.57
CA SER A 82 -5.63 -6.14 -3.10
C SER A 82 -6.18 -7.35 -2.34
N ALA A 83 -6.02 -8.55 -2.88
CA ALA A 83 -6.46 -9.78 -2.22
C ALA A 83 -5.76 -10.00 -0.87
N LEU A 84 -4.45 -9.81 -0.81
CA LEU A 84 -3.66 -9.94 0.42
C LEU A 84 -4.09 -8.93 1.48
N ILE A 85 -4.31 -7.67 1.08
CA ILE A 85 -4.78 -6.62 1.97
C ILE A 85 -6.12 -7.02 2.58
N THR A 86 -7.09 -7.42 1.76
CA THR A 86 -8.42 -7.83 2.24
C THR A 86 -8.36 -8.97 3.27
N ILE A 87 -7.57 -10.02 3.00
CA ILE A 87 -7.44 -11.16 3.91
C ILE A 87 -6.85 -10.72 5.25
N VAL A 88 -5.78 -9.93 5.22
CA VAL A 88 -5.12 -9.44 6.44
C VAL A 88 -6.06 -8.50 7.20
N THR A 89 -6.85 -7.69 6.51
CA THR A 89 -7.71 -6.71 7.17
C THR A 89 -8.94 -7.32 7.81
N ASP A 90 -9.51 -8.35 7.19
CA ASP A 90 -10.57 -9.14 7.80
C ASP A 90 -10.05 -9.81 9.08
N TRP A 91 -8.87 -10.45 9.02
CA TRP A 91 -8.25 -11.06 10.18
C TRP A 91 -7.90 -10.05 11.29
N LEU A 92 -7.34 -8.88 10.95
CA LEU A 92 -7.04 -7.81 11.90
C LEU A 92 -8.29 -7.16 12.51
N SER A 93 -9.43 -7.21 11.82
CA SER A 93 -10.71 -6.75 12.35
C SER A 93 -11.22 -7.74 13.39
N ASP A 94 -11.24 -9.03 13.03
CA ASP A 94 -11.83 -10.08 13.83
C ASP A 94 -11.02 -10.34 15.12
N ILE A 95 -9.68 -10.26 15.06
CA ILE A 95 -8.81 -10.44 16.23
C ILE A 95 -9.06 -9.41 17.34
N LYS A 96 -9.60 -8.22 17.02
CA LYS A 96 -9.94 -7.21 18.04
C LYS A 96 -11.13 -7.66 18.91
N ILE A 97 -11.98 -8.53 18.37
CA ILE A 97 -13.23 -8.96 18.99
C ILE A 97 -13.00 -10.29 19.73
N GLY A 98 -12.30 -11.23 19.09
CA GLY A 98 -12.04 -12.55 19.64
C GLY A 98 -11.11 -13.38 18.75
N TYR A 99 -11.07 -14.68 19.00
CA TYR A 99 -10.30 -15.62 18.18
C TYR A 99 -11.03 -16.94 18.03
N CYS A 100 -10.66 -17.71 17.01
CA CYS A 100 -11.19 -19.05 16.79
C CYS A 100 -10.38 -20.06 17.63
N SER A 101 -11.07 -20.83 18.47
CA SER A 101 -10.47 -21.82 19.37
C SER A 101 -9.70 -22.94 18.65
N THR A 102 -10.16 -23.33 17.44
CA THR A 102 -9.53 -24.37 16.62
C THR A 102 -8.23 -23.89 15.96
N ALA A 103 -8.18 -22.64 15.50
CA ALA A 103 -7.04 -22.06 14.78
C ALA A 103 -7.05 -20.52 14.88
N TRP A 104 -6.04 -19.95 15.55
CA TRP A 104 -5.98 -18.51 15.83
C TRP A 104 -5.75 -17.60 14.61
N TRP A 105 -5.25 -18.14 13.49
CA TRP A 105 -5.01 -17.38 12.25
C TRP A 105 -6.25 -17.31 11.33
N LEU A 106 -7.35 -17.96 11.70
CA LEU A 106 -8.56 -18.01 10.89
C LEU A 106 -9.45 -16.80 11.21
N ASN A 107 -10.05 -16.18 10.18
CA ASN A 107 -11.03 -15.11 10.38
C ASN A 107 -12.38 -15.71 10.90
N GLN A 108 -13.25 -14.87 11.43
CA GLN A 108 -14.54 -15.29 12.00
C GLN A 108 -15.41 -15.96 10.93
N LYS A 109 -15.46 -15.39 9.72
CA LYS A 109 -16.28 -15.93 8.62
C LYS A 109 -15.89 -17.37 8.23
N PHE A 110 -14.61 -17.67 8.17
CA PHE A 110 -14.10 -19.01 7.87
C PHE A 110 -14.22 -19.94 9.08
N CYS A 111 -14.10 -19.43 10.31
CA CYS A 111 -14.31 -20.21 11.53
C CYS A 111 -15.78 -20.69 11.66
N CYS A 112 -16.74 -19.89 11.17
CA CYS A 112 -18.17 -20.13 11.34
C CYS A 112 -18.89 -20.59 10.06
N TRP A 113 -18.16 -20.82 8.96
CA TRP A 113 -18.70 -21.10 7.62
C TRP A 113 -19.68 -22.30 7.54
N GLN A 114 -19.66 -23.24 8.49
CA GLN A 114 -20.44 -24.49 8.43
C GLN A 114 -21.32 -24.74 9.68
N MET A 115 -21.28 -23.86 10.68
CA MET A 115 -21.92 -24.10 11.99
C MET A 115 -22.59 -22.82 12.51
N GLU A 116 -23.39 -22.18 11.66
CA GLU A 116 -24.28 -21.11 12.12
C GLU A 116 -25.43 -21.75 12.89
N GLU A 117 -25.34 -21.69 14.22
CA GLU A 117 -26.42 -22.14 15.10
C GLU A 117 -27.63 -21.20 14.97
N PRO A 118 -28.86 -21.67 15.25
CA PRO A 118 -30.09 -20.88 15.09
C PRO A 118 -30.09 -19.55 15.88
N ASP A 119 -29.21 -19.41 16.86
CA ASP A 119 -29.06 -18.21 17.70
C ASP A 119 -28.11 -17.16 17.11
N GLY A 120 -27.54 -17.41 15.91
CA GLY A 120 -26.57 -16.52 15.24
C GLY A 120 -25.18 -16.51 15.90
N GLY A 121 -24.97 -17.36 16.91
CA GLY A 121 -23.70 -17.56 17.59
C GLY A 121 -22.84 -18.63 16.92
N CYS A 122 -21.54 -18.57 17.16
CA CYS A 122 -20.57 -19.52 16.61
C CYS A 122 -19.84 -20.21 17.77
N ALA A 123 -20.08 -21.52 17.95
CA ALA A 123 -19.57 -22.28 19.12
C ALA A 123 -18.04 -22.28 19.26
N ASN A 124 -17.31 -22.12 18.15
CA ASN A 124 -15.84 -22.13 18.15
C ASN A 124 -15.22 -20.73 18.29
N TRP A 125 -16.03 -19.67 18.22
CA TRP A 125 -15.57 -18.30 18.34
C TRP A 125 -15.59 -17.87 19.80
N THR A 126 -14.41 -17.57 20.35
CA THR A 126 -14.27 -17.14 21.73
C THR A 126 -13.94 -15.66 21.79
N ASP A 127 -14.80 -14.89 22.45
CA ASP A 127 -14.58 -13.47 22.70
C ASP A 127 -13.53 -13.26 23.80
N TRP A 128 -12.88 -12.09 23.80
CA TRP A 128 -11.92 -11.74 24.84
C TRP A 128 -12.50 -11.74 26.27
N SER A 129 -13.81 -11.54 26.43
CA SER A 129 -14.49 -11.64 27.74
C SER A 129 -14.46 -13.06 28.32
N GLU A 130 -14.63 -14.07 27.47
CA GLU A 130 -14.59 -15.48 27.86
C GLU A 130 -13.16 -15.91 28.19
N PHE A 131 -12.17 -15.40 27.45
CA PHE A 131 -10.76 -15.66 27.72
C PHE A 131 -10.33 -15.28 29.15
N VAL A 132 -10.89 -14.19 29.70
CA VAL A 132 -10.56 -13.72 31.06
C VAL A 132 -11.46 -14.38 32.13
N ASN A 133 -12.26 -15.38 31.77
CA ASN A 133 -13.16 -16.11 32.68
C ASN A 133 -14.12 -15.19 33.48
N LEU A 134 -14.45 -14.02 32.95
CA LEU A 134 -15.34 -13.03 33.58
C LEU A 134 -16.81 -13.22 33.19
N GLY A 135 -17.11 -14.24 32.38
CA GLY A 135 -18.43 -14.57 31.87
C GLY A 135 -18.69 -14.04 30.45
N PRO A 136 -19.73 -14.56 29.77
CA PRO A 136 -19.94 -14.35 28.33
C PRO A 136 -20.38 -12.94 27.88
N ASP A 137 -20.60 -11.97 28.78
CA ASP A 137 -21.20 -10.68 28.36
C ASP A 137 -20.68 -9.43 29.09
N VAL A 138 -19.39 -9.42 29.44
CA VAL A 138 -18.78 -8.24 30.06
C VAL A 138 -18.32 -7.23 29.01
N TYR A 139 -19.22 -6.31 28.64
CA TYR A 139 -18.95 -5.27 27.63
C TYR A 139 -17.66 -4.46 27.90
N ILE A 140 -17.38 -4.14 29.17
CA ILE A 140 -16.19 -3.35 29.53
C ILE A 140 -14.88 -4.06 29.17
N VAL A 141 -14.83 -5.39 29.31
CA VAL A 141 -13.63 -6.18 28.97
C VAL A 141 -13.46 -6.20 27.45
N LYS A 142 -14.53 -6.46 26.70
CA LYS A 142 -14.50 -6.45 25.22
C LYS A 142 -14.03 -5.09 24.70
N TRP A 143 -14.55 -4.00 25.26
CA TRP A 143 -14.14 -2.64 24.90
C TRP A 143 -12.65 -2.37 25.20
N LEU A 144 -12.14 -2.78 26.38
CA LEU A 144 -10.74 -2.57 26.73
C LEU A 144 -9.78 -3.31 25.78
N PHE A 145 -10.05 -4.59 25.49
CA PHE A 145 -9.24 -5.36 24.55
C PHE A 145 -9.31 -4.79 23.14
N TYR A 146 -10.49 -4.37 22.69
CA TYR A 146 -10.65 -3.70 21.41
C TYR A 146 -9.75 -2.46 21.29
N ILE A 147 -9.76 -1.59 22.31
CA ILE A 147 -8.94 -0.37 22.31
C ILE A 147 -7.44 -0.69 22.36
N ILE A 148 -7.02 -1.70 23.13
CA ILE A 148 -5.60 -2.12 23.21
C ILE A 148 -5.11 -2.63 21.85
N TRP A 149 -5.85 -3.53 21.21
CA TRP A 149 -5.49 -4.04 19.89
C TRP A 149 -5.55 -2.94 18.81
N ALA A 150 -6.58 -2.10 18.83
CA ALA A 150 -6.70 -0.99 17.88
C ALA A 150 -5.53 0.02 18.01
N THR A 151 -5.14 0.39 19.23
CA THR A 151 -4.06 1.34 19.47
C THR A 151 -2.68 0.75 19.15
N THR A 152 -2.43 -0.53 19.47
CA THR A 152 -1.18 -1.21 19.11
C THR A 152 -1.01 -1.34 17.59
N PHE A 153 -2.07 -1.70 16.86
CA PHE A 153 -2.01 -1.75 15.40
C PHE A 153 -1.85 -0.36 14.76
N ALA A 154 -2.55 0.65 15.27
CA ALA A 154 -2.42 2.01 14.77
C ALA A 154 -1.00 2.58 14.99
N THR A 155 -0.44 2.36 16.18
CA THR A 155 0.93 2.80 16.52
C THR A 155 1.98 2.03 15.73
N LEU A 156 1.82 0.72 15.54
CA LEU A 156 2.71 -0.10 14.71
C LEU A 156 2.67 0.36 13.25
N CYS A 157 1.48 0.59 12.69
CA CYS A 157 1.33 1.12 11.34
C CYS A 157 2.03 2.49 11.21
N ALA A 158 1.78 3.41 12.14
CA ALA A 158 2.41 4.73 12.13
C ALA A 158 3.95 4.65 12.25
N TYR A 159 4.45 3.75 13.10
CA TYR A 159 5.89 3.51 13.26
C TYR A 159 6.52 2.95 11.99
N LEU A 160 5.89 1.96 11.35
CA LEU A 160 6.35 1.37 10.10
C LEU A 160 6.34 2.38 8.95
N VAL A 161 5.29 3.22 8.84
CA VAL A 161 5.22 4.28 7.81
C VAL A 161 6.36 5.27 8.01
N LYS A 162 6.58 5.69 9.26
CA LYS A 162 7.60 6.68 9.59
C LYS A 162 9.02 6.16 9.37
N THR A 163 9.28 4.89 9.63
CA THR A 163 10.62 4.29 9.51
C THR A 163 10.96 3.89 8.08
N LEU A 164 10.00 3.37 7.31
CA LEU A 164 10.29 2.74 6.02
C LEU A 164 9.85 3.57 4.81
N ALA A 165 8.87 4.46 4.95
CA ALA A 165 8.39 5.28 3.83
C ALA A 165 7.73 6.59 4.30
N PRO A 166 8.50 7.59 4.77
CA PRO A 166 7.94 8.88 5.22
C PRO A 166 7.18 9.61 4.10
N TYR A 167 7.54 9.38 2.83
CA TYR A 167 6.85 9.93 1.65
C TYR A 167 5.49 9.26 1.35
N ALA A 168 5.10 8.20 2.07
CA ALA A 168 3.81 7.54 1.92
C ALA A 168 2.65 8.28 2.64
N ALA A 169 2.96 9.24 3.51
CA ALA A 169 1.95 9.96 4.30
C ALA A 169 1.03 10.80 3.41
N GLY A 170 -0.28 10.78 3.69
CA GLY A 170 -1.28 11.55 2.93
C GLY A 170 -1.90 10.79 1.75
N SER A 171 -2.73 11.48 0.96
CA SER A 171 -3.51 10.86 -0.12
C SER A 171 -2.64 10.42 -1.30
N GLY A 172 -1.59 11.16 -1.64
CA GLY A 172 -0.74 10.86 -2.81
C GLY A 172 -1.29 11.36 -4.14
N ILE A 173 -2.53 11.86 -4.19
CA ILE A 173 -3.15 12.33 -5.44
C ILE A 173 -2.44 13.59 -5.98
N SER A 174 -2.07 14.52 -5.11
CA SER A 174 -1.30 15.72 -5.46
C SER A 174 0.07 15.35 -6.04
N GLU A 175 0.71 14.35 -5.45
CA GLU A 175 2.05 13.89 -5.76
C GLU A 175 2.07 13.15 -7.11
N ILE A 176 1.07 12.31 -7.39
CA ILE A 176 0.88 11.67 -8.69
C ILE A 176 0.66 12.72 -9.78
N LYS A 177 -0.15 13.75 -9.51
CA LYS A 177 -0.36 14.85 -10.46
C LYS A 177 0.93 15.60 -10.77
N CYS A 178 1.78 15.85 -9.77
CA CYS A 178 3.09 16.45 -9.98
C CYS A 178 4.00 15.58 -10.85
N ILE A 179 4.00 14.27 -10.65
CA ILE A 179 4.79 13.32 -11.46
C ILE A 179 4.34 13.30 -12.92
N ILE A 180 3.02 13.25 -13.17
CA ILE A 180 2.48 13.30 -14.53
C ILE A 180 2.80 14.65 -15.21
N ALA A 181 2.80 15.75 -14.44
CA ALA A 181 3.19 17.07 -14.92
C ALA A 181 4.70 17.20 -15.26
N GLY A 182 5.51 16.17 -14.95
CA GLY A 182 6.94 16.12 -15.28
C GLY A 182 7.86 16.31 -14.07
N PHE A 183 7.37 16.34 -12.84
CA PHE A 183 8.22 16.45 -11.64
C PHE A 183 8.35 15.11 -10.92
N VAL A 184 9.50 14.45 -11.04
CA VAL A 184 9.74 13.16 -10.37
C VAL A 184 10.28 13.40 -8.96
N MET A 185 9.63 12.77 -7.97
CA MET A 185 10.08 12.70 -6.57
C MET A 185 10.65 11.32 -6.28
N LYS A 186 11.89 11.26 -5.79
CA LYS A 186 12.56 10.00 -5.43
C LYS A 186 11.84 9.32 -4.26
N GLY A 187 11.50 8.03 -4.41
CA GLY A 187 10.90 7.21 -3.35
C GLY A 187 9.36 7.13 -3.32
N PHE A 188 8.63 7.95 -4.09
CA PHE A 188 7.16 7.88 -4.14
C PHE A 188 6.63 6.63 -4.87
N LEU A 189 7.28 6.22 -5.96
CA LEU A 189 6.94 5.02 -6.75
C LEU A 189 7.51 3.71 -6.17
N GLY A 190 8.03 3.72 -4.95
CA GLY A 190 8.55 2.51 -4.31
C GLY A 190 7.44 1.49 -4.00
N GLY A 191 7.70 0.21 -4.26
CA GLY A 191 6.75 -0.87 -3.93
C GLY A 191 6.40 -0.90 -2.43
N TRP A 192 7.36 -0.55 -1.58
CA TRP A 192 7.14 -0.44 -0.13
C TRP A 192 6.18 0.70 0.24
N THR A 193 6.29 1.85 -0.43
CA THR A 193 5.42 3.02 -0.29
C THR A 193 3.95 2.68 -0.61
N LEU A 194 3.75 1.85 -1.64
CA LEU A 194 2.44 1.37 -2.07
C LEU A 194 1.81 0.42 -1.05
N VAL A 195 2.56 -0.55 -0.53
CA VAL A 195 2.09 -1.46 0.53
C VAL A 195 1.67 -0.67 1.77
N MET A 196 2.50 0.28 2.21
CA MET A 196 2.24 1.07 3.41
C MET A 196 1.03 2.00 3.27
N LYS A 197 0.81 2.61 2.09
CA LYS A 197 -0.40 3.40 1.81
C LYS A 197 -1.66 2.54 1.87
N SER A 198 -1.61 1.35 1.29
CA SER A 198 -2.74 0.44 1.28
C SER A 198 -3.12 -0.03 2.70
N VAL A 199 -2.15 -0.43 3.50
CA VAL A 199 -2.37 -0.81 4.91
C VAL A 199 -2.93 0.38 5.72
N GLY A 200 -2.38 1.58 5.53
CA GLY A 200 -2.83 2.78 6.24
C GLY A 200 -4.27 3.20 5.91
N LEU A 201 -4.73 2.99 4.68
CA LEU A 201 -6.12 3.26 4.29
C LEU A 201 -7.10 2.33 5.00
N VAL A 202 -6.78 1.04 5.13
CA VAL A 202 -7.74 0.09 5.71
C VAL A 202 -7.90 0.30 7.22
N THR A 203 -6.82 0.60 7.94
CA THR A 203 -6.92 0.96 9.36
C THR A 203 -7.80 2.20 9.58
N LYS A 204 -7.81 3.16 8.64
CA LYS A 204 -8.71 4.32 8.68
C LYS A 204 -10.16 3.95 8.37
N TYR A 205 -10.40 3.15 7.33
CA TYR A 205 -11.75 2.83 6.87
C TYR A 205 -12.57 2.02 7.89
N TYR A 206 -11.91 1.10 8.61
CA TYR A 206 -12.55 0.24 9.61
C TYR A 206 -12.63 0.84 11.02
N ASN A 207 -12.08 2.02 11.26
CA ASN A 207 -12.25 2.76 12.53
C ASN A 207 -13.34 3.84 12.42
N ILE A 208 -13.98 3.95 11.24
CA ILE A 208 -15.03 4.93 10.93
C ILE A 208 -16.42 4.25 10.84
N TYR A 209 -16.47 2.94 10.68
CA TYR A 209 -17.68 2.10 10.80
C TYR A 209 -17.53 1.18 12.01
#